data_AF-A0A1N7NBC5-F1
#
_entry.id   AF-A0A1N7NBC5-F1
#
_cell.length_a   1.000
_cell.length_b   1.000
_cell.length_c   1.000
_cell.angle_alpha   90.00
_cell.angle_beta   90.00
_cell.angle_gamma   90.00
#
_symmetry.space_group_name_H-M   'P 1'
#
loop_
_entity.id
_entity.type
_entity.pdbx_description
1 polymer ?
#
loop_
_entity_poly.entity_id
_entity_poly.type
_entity_poly.pdbx_seq_one_letter_code
_entity_poly.pdbx_strand_id
1 'polypeptide(L)' 'MTQMELLHLQDLMEAEALAVRKCELYEKKCKSDELKSWFRDAVQLHQDHVGQILTQLRNHDGREREDLPPVH' A
#
# COMPACT_ATOMS: atom_id res chain seq x y z
N MET A 1 4.89 -12.92 11.86
CA MET A 1 4.93 -12.89 10.37
C MET A 1 6.02 -13.81 9.85
N THR A 2 5.80 -14.48 8.71
CA THR A 2 6.81 -15.29 8.03
C THR A 2 7.61 -14.45 7.01
N GLN A 3 8.79 -14.94 6.63
CA GLN A 3 9.62 -14.27 5.61
C GLN A 3 8.93 -14.19 4.23
N MET A 4 8.13 -15.20 3.89
CA MET A 4 7.36 -15.22 2.64
C MET A 4 6.24 -14.18 2.63
N GLU A 5 5.56 -13.98 3.76
CA GLU A 5 4.54 -12.93 3.90
C GLU A 5 5.15 -11.53 3.78
N LEU A 6 6.33 -11.31 4.39
CA LEU A 6 7.09 -10.06 4.27
C LEU A 6 7.47 -9.75 2.81
N LEU A 7 8.01 -10.75 2.09
CA LEU A 7 8.33 -10.60 0.66
C LEU A 7 7.09 -10.30 -0.17
N HIS A 8 5.99 -11.01 0.08
CA HIS A 8 4.74 -10.77 -0.63
C HIS A 8 4.19 -9.35 -0.38
N LEU A 9 4.27 -8.85 0.85
CA LEU A 9 3.87 -7.48 1.17
C LEU A 9 4.77 -6.45 0.49
N GLN A 10 6.07 -6.71 0.38
CA GLN A 10 6.98 -5.86 -0.38
C GLN A 10 6.59 -5.80 -1.86
N ASP A 11 6.35 -6.96 -2.48
CA ASP A 11 5.91 -7.04 -3.88
C ASP A 11 4.60 -6.27 -4.11
N LEU A 12 3.65 -6.40 -3.16
CA LEU A 12 2.37 -5.70 -3.21
C LEU A 12 2.56 -4.18 -3.13
N MET A 13 3.40 -3.69 -2.22
CA MET A 13 3.70 -2.25 -2.10
C MET A 13 4.39 -1.71 -3.35
N GLU A 14 5.31 -2.47 -3.96
CA GLU A 14 5.97 -2.09 -5.19
C GLU A 14 4.99 -2.03 -6.38
N ALA A 15 4.05 -2.97 -6.45
CA ALA A 15 2.99 -2.98 -7.45
C ALA A 15 2.05 -1.77 -7.30
N GLU A 16 1.62 -1.44 -6.08
CA GLU A 16 0.78 -0.27 -5.80
C GLU A 16 1.51 1.03 -6.17
N ALA A 17 2.79 1.17 -5.81
CA ALA A 17 3.59 2.33 -6.17
C ALA A 17 3.77 2.47 -7.69
N LEU A 18 3.93 1.37 -8.41
CA LEU A 18 3.99 1.37 -9.87
C LEU A 18 2.65 1.78 -10.50
N ALA A 19 1.53 1.32 -9.93
CA ALA A 19 0.20 1.67 -10.40
C ALA A 19 -0.08 3.17 -10.27
N VAL A 20 0.25 3.78 -9.12
CA VAL A 20 0.17 5.24 -8.91
C VAL A 20 0.95 5.99 -9.98
N ARG A 21 2.23 5.64 -10.20
CA ARG A 21 3.08 6.31 -11.21
C ARG A 21 2.50 6.20 -12.61
N LYS A 22 1.90 5.06 -12.96
CA LYS A 22 1.25 4.86 -14.27
C LYS A 22 0.00 5.72 -14.40
N CYS A 23 -0.88 5.75 -13.39
CA CYS A 23 -2.07 6.58 -13.41
C CYS A 23 -1.71 8.07 -13.55
N GLU A 24 -0.74 8.57 -12.77
CA GLU A 24 -0.26 9.96 -12.89
C GLU A 24 0.33 10.27 -14.27
N LEU A 25 1.06 9.32 -14.86
CA LEU A 25 1.62 9.46 -16.20
C LEU A 25 0.52 9.54 -17.27
N TYR A 26 -0.50 8.69 -17.18
CA TYR A 26 -1.58 8.66 -18.14
C TYR A 26 -2.55 9.82 -17.96
N GLU A 27 -2.80 10.28 -16.73
CA GLU A 27 -3.57 11.50 -16.47
C GLU A 27 -2.97 12.69 -17.21
N LYS A 28 -1.64 12.87 -17.11
CA LYS A 28 -0.90 13.96 -17.78
C LYS A 28 -0.95 13.88 -19.31
N LYS A 29 -1.07 12.67 -19.87
CA LYS A 29 -1.09 12.44 -21.33
C LYS A 29 -2.51 12.45 -21.91
N CYS A 30 -3.52 12.31 -21.07
CA CYS A 30 -4.90 12.20 -21.50
C CYS A 30 -5.51 13.57 -21.81
N LYS A 31 -6.32 13.65 -22.88
CA LYS A 31 -7.09 14.85 -23.22
C LYS A 31 -8.51 14.84 -22.65
N SER A 32 -9.07 13.66 -22.36
CA SER A 32 -10.41 13.51 -21.79
C SER A 32 -10.38 13.82 -20.30
N ASP A 33 -11.22 14.76 -19.87
CA ASP A 33 -11.34 15.14 -18.47
C ASP A 33 -12.03 14.06 -17.61
N GLU A 34 -12.91 13.26 -18.22
CA GLU A 34 -13.51 12.08 -17.57
C GLU A 34 -12.43 11.05 -17.22
N LEU A 35 -11.58 10.71 -18.20
CA LEU A 35 -10.47 9.77 -17.96
C LEU A 35 -9.47 10.31 -16.93
N LYS A 36 -9.19 11.62 -16.93
CA LYS A 36 -8.36 12.23 -15.87
C LYS A 36 -8.98 12.05 -14.49
N SER A 37 -10.30 12.18 -14.36
CA SER A 37 -10.99 11.91 -13.11
C SER A 37 -10.76 10.47 -12.66
N TRP A 38 -10.95 9.50 -13.55
CA TRP A 38 -10.74 8.09 -13.21
C TRP A 38 -9.30 7.79 -12.79
N PHE A 39 -8.31 8.41 -13.44
CA PHE A 39 -6.91 8.25 -13.01
C PHE A 39 -6.66 8.82 -11.62
N ARG A 40 -7.25 9.97 -11.27
CA ARG A 40 -7.15 10.53 -9.92
C ARG A 40 -7.81 9.64 -8.87
N ASP A 41 -9.01 9.14 -9.18
CA ASP A 41 -9.72 8.22 -8.28
C ASP A 41 -8.92 6.93 -8.08
N ALA A 42 -8.31 6.41 -9.15
CA ALA A 42 -7.42 5.24 -9.07
C ALA A 42 -6.15 5.53 -8.25
N VAL A 43 -5.52 6.70 -8.40
CA VAL A 43 -4.36 7.10 -7.57
C VAL A 43 -4.74 7.10 -6.09
N GLN A 44 -5.88 7.68 -5.73
CA GLN A 44 -6.35 7.71 -4.35
C GLN A 44 -6.56 6.28 -3.81
N LEU A 45 -7.20 5.41 -4.60
CA LEU A 45 -7.42 4.02 -4.22
C LEU A 45 -6.10 3.27 -3.93
N HIS A 46 -5.11 3.40 -4.82
CA HIS A 46 -3.81 2.77 -4.64
C HIS A 46 -3.06 3.31 -3.41
N GLN A 47 -3.16 4.61 -3.14
CA GLN A 47 -2.58 5.23 -1.93
C GLN A 47 -3.27 4.74 -0.66
N ASP A 48 -4.59 4.57 -0.68
CA ASP A 48 -5.36 4.03 0.44
C ASP A 48 -4.98 2.57 0.73
N HIS A 49 -4.78 1.75 -0.30
CA HIS A 49 -4.29 0.37 -0.14
C HIS A 49 -2.92 0.32 0.56
N VAL A 50 -1.97 1.16 0.13
CA VAL A 50 -0.67 1.28 0.80
C VAL A 50 -0.84 1.69 2.27
N GLY A 51 -1.73 2.65 2.55
CA GLY A 51 -2.06 3.06 3.92
C GLY A 51 -2.61 1.93 4.79
N GLN A 52 -3.46 1.07 4.20
CA GLN A 52 -4.01 -0.11 4.88
C GLN A 52 -2.93 -1.15 5.17
N ILE A 53 -2.07 -1.46 4.20
CA ILE A 53 -0.93 -2.39 4.36
C ILE A 53 -0.02 -1.93 5.50
N LEU A 54 0.37 -0.65 5.50
CA LEU A 54 1.22 -0.07 6.56
C LEU A 54 0.54 -0.10 7.93
N THR A 55 -0.77 0.09 7.98
CA THR A 55 -1.53 0.01 9.24
C THR A 55 -1.61 -1.42 9.76
N GLN A 56 -1.82 -2.39 8.89
CA GLN A 56 -1.79 -3.81 9.26
C GLN A 56 -0.40 -4.24 9.76
N LEU A 57 0.68 -3.78 9.09
CA LEU A 57 2.06 -4.02 9.53
C LEU A 57 2.33 -3.45 10.93
N ARG A 58 1.97 -2.19 11.18
CA ARG A 58 2.10 -1.57 12.51
C ARG A 58 1.32 -2.33 13.59
N ASN A 59 0.10 -2.76 13.27
CA ASN A 59 -0.73 -3.52 14.21
C ASN A 59 -0.16 -4.91 14.49
N HIS A 60 0.49 -5.53 13.50
CA HIS A 60 1.20 -6.79 13.68
C HIS A 60 2.44 -6.60 14.57
N ASP A 61 3.30 -5.64 14.26
CA ASP A 61 4.53 -5.36 15.03
C ASP A 61 4.24 -4.89 16.47
N GLY A 62 3.10 -4.22 16.68
CA GLY A 62 2.65 -3.80 18.01
C GLY A 62 2.13 -4.92 18.90
N ARG A 63 1.70 -6.07 18.34
CA ARG A 63 1.15 -7.20 19.09
C ARG A 63 2.19 -8.19 19.60
N GLU A 64 3.36 -8.31 18.96
CA GLU A 64 4.41 -9.25 19.41
C GLU A 64 5.06 -8.88 20.76
N ARG A 65 4.76 -7.70 21.34
CA ARG A 65 5.33 -7.26 22.62
C ARG A 65 4.55 -7.67 23.87
N GLU A 66 3.30 -8.13 23.78
CA GLU A 66 2.47 -8.44 24.96
C GLU A 66 2.56 -9.91 25.43
N ASP A 67 3.17 -10.80 24.65
CA ASP A 67 3.22 -12.25 24.97
C ASP A 67 4.53 -12.72 25.65
N LEU A 68 5.42 -11.82 26.06
CA LEU A 68 6.61 -12.18 26.84
C LEU A 68 6.32 -12.07 28.34
N PRO A 69 6.42 -13.16 29.11
CA PRO A 69 6.22 -13.11 30.55
C PRO A 69 7.30 -12.23 31.22
N PRO A 70 6.99 -11.57 32.35
CA PRO A 70 7.96 -10.77 33.07
C PRO A 70 9.13 -11.66 33.49
N VAL A 71 10.34 -11.25 33.11
CA VAL A 71 11.58 -11.86 33.58
C VAL A 71 11.69 -11.52 35.07
N HIS A 72 11.49 -12.53 35.92
CA HIS A 72 11.74 -12.47 37.36
C HIS A 72 13.24 -12.49 37.65
#